data_AF-A0A2S6A8I7-F1
#
_entry.id   AF-A0A2S6A8I7-F1
#
_cell.length_a   1.000
_cell.length_b   1.000
_cell.length_c   1.000
_cell.angle_alpha   90.00
_cell.angle_beta   90.00
_cell.angle_gamma   90.00
#
_symmetry.space_group_name_H-M   'P 1'
#
loop_
_entity.id
_entity.type
_entity.pdbx_description
1 polymer ?
#
loop_
_entity_poly.entity_id
_entity_poly.type
_entity_poly.pdbx_seq_one_letter_code
_entity_poly.pdbx_strand_id
1 'polypeptide(L)'
;MSNILNIGFVVGDQQEHPVRKRRRECRMTQAQLATTVGVSRQTVISIEQGDYAPSVYLALRIARALGTTVEDIFWTEDLEGTWPKPLHSKTSS
;
A
#
# COMPACT_ATOMS: atom_id res chain seq x y z
N MET A 1 42.77 4.14 -7.79
CA MET A 1 42.22 5.36 -8.41
C MET A 1 40.71 5.21 -8.39
N SER A 2 40.10 5.60 -7.27
CA SER A 2 38.68 5.36 -6.99
C SER A 2 37.81 6.27 -7.85
N ASN A 3 36.86 5.65 -8.55
CA ASN A 3 35.90 6.29 -9.45
C ASN A 3 34.88 7.10 -8.64
N ILE A 4 34.87 8.41 -8.87
CA ILE A 4 33.98 9.38 -8.23
C ILE A 4 32.83 9.68 -9.21
N LEU A 5 31.59 9.69 -8.68
CA LEU A 5 30.30 10.17 -9.25
C LEU A 5 29.41 9.13 -9.98
N ASN A 6 28.69 8.32 -9.22
CA ASN A 6 27.30 8.01 -9.56
C ASN A 6 26.40 8.91 -8.71
N ILE A 7 26.10 10.07 -9.28
CA ILE A 7 25.17 11.08 -8.79
C ILE A 7 23.80 10.43 -8.54
N GLY A 8 23.52 10.14 -7.27
CA GLY A 8 22.23 9.66 -6.81
C GLY A 8 21.18 10.76 -6.84
N PHE A 9 20.23 10.64 -7.75
CA PHE A 9 18.88 11.19 -7.57
C PHE A 9 17.92 10.43 -8.50
N VAL A 10 17.51 9.23 -8.08
CA VAL A 10 16.36 8.56 -8.68
C VAL A 10 15.14 9.38 -8.31
N VAL A 11 14.49 9.98 -9.31
CA VAL A 11 13.17 10.60 -9.21
C VAL A 11 12.26 9.63 -8.48
N GLY A 12 11.74 10.02 -7.32
CA GLY A 12 10.91 9.16 -6.47
C GLY A 12 9.69 8.67 -7.24
N ASP A 13 9.75 7.41 -7.68
CA ASP A 13 8.61 6.73 -8.27
C ASP A 13 7.55 6.60 -7.18
N GLN A 14 6.37 7.19 -7.40
CA GLN A 14 5.21 6.96 -6.53
C GLN A 14 4.70 5.55 -6.82
N GLN A 15 5.42 4.54 -6.32
CA GLN A 15 5.11 3.15 -6.58
C GLN A 15 3.66 2.86 -6.17
N GLU A 16 2.83 2.44 -7.13
CA GLU A 16 1.42 2.16 -6.89
C GLU A 16 1.28 1.06 -5.82
N HIS A 17 0.46 1.32 -4.80
CA HIS A 17 0.30 0.39 -3.69
C HIS A 17 -0.12 -1.02 -4.20
N PRO A 18 0.50 -2.12 -3.74
CA PRO A 18 0.26 -3.45 -4.29
C PRO A 18 -1.22 -3.89 -4.26
N VAL A 19 -1.96 -3.55 -3.19
CA VAL A 19 -3.42 -3.79 -3.12
C VAL A 19 -4.17 -3.10 -4.27
N ARG A 20 -3.79 -1.87 -4.62
CA ARG A 20 -4.43 -1.10 -5.69
C ARG A 20 -4.13 -1.72 -7.05
N LYS A 21 -2.87 -2.08 -7.28
CA LYS A 21 -2.43 -2.79 -8.49
C LYS A 21 -3.21 -4.09 -8.67
N ARG A 22 -3.19 -4.97 -7.67
CA ARG A 22 -3.87 -6.28 -7.72
C ARG A 22 -5.38 -6.13 -7.88
N ARG A 23 -6.02 -5.18 -7.18
CA ARG A 23 -7.47 -4.91 -7.36
C ARG A 23 -7.82 -4.55 -8.80
N ARG A 24 -7.00 -3.73 -9.46
CA ARG A 24 -7.19 -3.34 -10.87
C ARG A 24 -7.02 -4.54 -11.80
N GLU A 25 -6.04 -5.41 -11.55
CA GLU A 25 -5.87 -6.68 -12.28
C GLU A 25 -7.10 -7.59 -12.14
N CYS A 26 -7.72 -7.64 -10.95
CA CYS A 26 -8.99 -8.33 -10.71
C CYS A 26 -10.22 -7.60 -11.29
N ARG A 27 -10.05 -6.45 -11.95
CA ARG A 27 -11.13 -5.60 -12.49
C ARG A 27 -12.19 -5.21 -11.46
N MET A 28 -11.81 -5.09 -10.19
CA MET A 28 -12.71 -4.69 -9.11
C MET A 28 -12.64 -3.19 -8.87
N THR A 29 -13.77 -2.55 -8.59
CA THR A 29 -13.82 -1.20 -8.02
C THR A 29 -13.48 -1.23 -6.53
N GLN A 30 -13.11 -0.08 -5.95
CA GLN A 30 -12.88 0.03 -4.49
C GLN A 30 -14.13 -0.33 -3.68
N ALA A 31 -15.32 0.03 -4.17
CA ALA A 31 -16.59 -0.30 -3.53
C ALA A 31 -16.88 -1.81 -3.55
N GLN A 32 -16.54 -2.49 -4.65
CA GLN A 32 -16.67 -3.94 -4.75
C GLN A 32 -15.72 -4.66 -3.80
N LEU A 33 -14.46 -4.23 -3.72
CA LEU A 33 -13.51 -4.80 -2.76
C LEU A 33 -13.99 -4.55 -1.32
N ALA A 34 -14.40 -3.33 -1.01
CA ALA A 34 -14.90 -2.95 0.31
C ALA A 34 -16.10 -3.81 0.74
N THR A 35 -17.06 -4.03 -0.16
CA THR A 35 -18.21 -4.91 0.06
C THR A 35 -17.76 -6.34 0.31
N THR A 36 -16.84 -6.86 -0.51
CA THR A 36 -16.33 -8.23 -0.41
C THR A 36 -15.62 -8.48 0.92
N VAL A 37 -14.85 -7.51 1.41
CA VAL A 37 -14.10 -7.60 2.67
C VAL A 37 -14.80 -6.90 3.83
N GLY A 38 -16.09 -6.57 3.70
CA GLY A 38 -16.94 -6.07 4.79
C GLY A 38 -16.39 -4.84 5.51
N VAL A 39 -15.90 -3.86 4.75
CA VAL A 39 -15.42 -2.56 5.27
C VAL A 39 -16.02 -1.42 4.45
N SER A 40 -15.79 -0.17 4.87
CA SER A 40 -16.19 0.99 4.09
C SER A 40 -15.30 1.17 2.84
N ARG A 41 -15.83 1.83 1.80
CA ARG A 41 -15.02 2.24 0.64
C ARG A 41 -13.83 3.11 1.07
N GLN A 42 -14.02 3.97 2.08
CA GLN A 42 -12.97 4.85 2.59
C GLN A 42 -11.82 4.06 3.22
N THR A 43 -12.11 2.95 3.89
CA THR A 43 -11.10 2.03 4.42
C THR A 43 -10.21 1.49 3.30
N VAL A 44 -10.81 1.04 2.19
CA VAL A 44 -10.04 0.56 1.02
C VAL A 44 -9.20 1.69 0.42
N ILE A 45 -9.74 2.91 0.31
CA ILE A 45 -8.97 4.08 -0.17
C ILE A 45 -7.74 4.33 0.70
N SER A 46 -7.90 4.38 2.03
CA SER A 46 -6.79 4.62 2.95
C SER A 46 -5.74 3.51 2.93
N ILE A 47 -6.14 2.25 2.72
CA ILE A 47 -5.19 1.13 2.49
C ILE A 47 -4.41 1.37 1.20
N GLU A 48 -5.08 1.71 0.10
CA GLU A 48 -4.43 1.94 -1.19
C GLU A 48 -3.53 3.17 -1.26
N GLN A 49 -3.73 4.14 -0.36
CA GLN A 49 -2.88 5.32 -0.21
C GLN A 49 -1.73 5.08 0.78
N GLY A 50 -1.88 4.05 1.62
CA GLY A 50 -0.95 3.69 2.67
C GLY A 50 -1.07 4.46 3.97
N ASP A 51 -2.16 5.18 4.15
CA ASP A 51 -2.47 5.93 5.36
C ASP A 51 -3.06 5.03 6.46
N TYR A 52 -3.34 3.76 6.15
CA TYR A 52 -3.93 2.82 7.09
C TYR A 52 -3.33 1.41 6.94
N ALA A 53 -2.75 0.91 8.03
CA ALA A 53 -2.35 -0.49 8.15
C ALA A 53 -3.56 -1.32 8.58
N PRO A 54 -4.02 -2.28 7.74
CA PRO A 54 -5.13 -3.15 8.10
C PRO A 54 -4.75 -4.11 9.24
N SER A 55 -5.75 -4.57 10.00
CA SER A 55 -5.54 -5.71 10.91
C SER A 55 -5.17 -6.97 10.12
N VAL A 56 -4.52 -7.93 10.78
CA VAL A 56 -4.15 -9.23 10.18
C VAL A 56 -5.35 -9.90 9.50
N TYR A 57 -6.51 -9.91 10.16
CA TYR A 57 -7.74 -10.49 9.59
C TYR A 57 -8.22 -9.75 8.35
N LEU A 58 -8.13 -8.41 8.32
CA LEU A 58 -8.51 -7.63 7.14
C LEU A 58 -7.52 -7.86 5.99
N ALA A 59 -6.22 -7.91 6.28
CA ALA A 59 -5.20 -8.24 5.28
C ALA A 59 -5.44 -9.61 4.64
N LEU A 60 -5.71 -10.64 5.45
CA LEU A 60 -6.04 -11.99 4.97
C LEU A 60 -7.30 -12.01 4.10
N ARG A 61 -8.33 -11.26 4.47
CA ARG A 61 -9.57 -11.15 3.66
C ARG A 61 -9.32 -10.45 2.33
N ILE A 62 -8.51 -9.39 2.32
CA ILE A 62 -8.11 -8.68 1.09
C ILE A 62 -7.32 -9.62 0.19
N ALA A 63 -6.32 -10.32 0.71
CA ALA A 63 -5.51 -11.28 -0.05
C ALA A 63 -6.39 -12.36 -0.71
N ARG A 64 -7.32 -12.96 0.05
CA ARG A 64 -8.29 -13.93 -0.47
C ARG A 64 -9.22 -13.34 -1.54
N ALA A 65 -9.77 -12.15 -1.30
CA ALA A 65 -10.66 -11.49 -2.25
C ALA A 65 -9.97 -11.14 -3.57
N LEU A 66 -8.66 -10.91 -3.53
CA LEU A 66 -7.83 -10.56 -4.67
C LEU A 66 -7.09 -11.76 -5.29
N GLY A 67 -7.30 -12.98 -4.77
CA GLY A 67 -6.67 -14.20 -5.29
C GLY A 67 -5.15 -14.22 -5.17
N THR A 68 -4.58 -13.65 -4.11
CA THR A 68 -3.13 -13.50 -3.88
C THR A 68 -2.79 -13.82 -2.42
N THR A 69 -1.51 -13.82 -2.04
CA THR A 69 -1.07 -13.98 -0.65
C THR A 69 -0.92 -12.64 0.06
N VAL A 70 -0.83 -12.61 1.39
CA VAL A 70 -0.65 -11.34 2.13
C VAL A 70 0.71 -10.75 1.81
N GLU A 71 1.72 -11.60 1.70
CA GLU A 71 3.10 -11.29 1.38
C GLU A 71 3.24 -10.59 0.02
N ASP A 72 2.41 -10.96 -0.97
CA ASP A 72 2.43 -10.31 -2.30
C ASP A 72 1.94 -8.85 -2.28
N ILE A 73 1.04 -8.52 -1.35
CA ILE A 73 0.33 -7.21 -1.34
C ILE A 73 0.65 -6.33 -0.13
N PHE A 74 1.32 -6.89 0.87
CA PHE A 74 1.78 -6.21 2.06
C PHE A 74 3.20 -6.69 2.37
N TRP A 75 4.19 -6.19 1.63
CA TRP A 75 5.61 -6.39 1.89
C TRP A 75 6.26 -5.06 2.25
N THR A 76 7.31 -5.11 3.07
CA THR A 76 8.18 -3.98 3.36
C THR A 76 9.62 -4.39 3.05
N GLU A 77 10.32 -3.60 2.23
CA GLU A 77 11.77 -3.76 2.02
C GLU A 77 12.56 -3.28 3.24
N ASP A 78 11.97 -2.36 4.02
CA ASP A 78 12.58 -1.79 5.21
C ASP A 78 11.85 -2.33 6.45
N LEU A 79 12.54 -3.10 7.30
CA LEU A 79 12.08 -3.31 8.68
C LEU A 79 12.12 -2.01 9.51
N GLU A 80 12.67 -0.93 8.94
CA GLU A 80 12.72 0.43 9.51
C GLU A 80 11.81 1.44 8.77
N GLY A 81 11.08 1.03 7.74
CA GLY A 81 10.23 1.88 6.91
C GLY A 81 8.87 2.11 7.56
N THR A 82 8.49 3.38 7.74
CA THR A 82 7.26 3.80 8.41
C THR A 82 6.02 3.48 7.56
N TRP A 83 5.58 2.23 7.63
CA TRP A 83 4.26 1.78 7.24
C TRP A 83 3.40 1.54 8.50
N PRO A 84 2.19 2.12 8.61
CA PRO A 84 1.55 3.03 7.65
C PRO A 84 2.32 4.35 7.52
N LYS A 85 2.15 5.03 6.38
CA LYS A 85 2.80 6.31 6.09
C LYS A 85 2.64 7.24 7.31
N PRO A 86 3.69 7.95 7.76
CA PRO A 86 3.56 8.89 8.85
C PRO A 86 2.39 9.83 8.56
N LEU A 87 1.44 9.89 9.50
CA LEU A 87 0.32 10.83 9.40
C LEU A 87 0.91 12.22 9.18
N HIS A 88 0.57 12.82 8.04
CA HIS A 88 0.97 14.16 7.63
C HIS A 88 0.88 15.07 8.86
N SER A 89 2.03 15.50 9.39
CA SER A 89 2.06 16.39 10.53
C SER A 89 1.35 17.66 10.08
N LYS A 90 0.12 17.89 10.58
CA LYS A 90 -0.46 19.21 10.60
C LYS A 90 0.34 20.04 11.60
N THR A 91 1.57 20.38 11.25
CA THR A 91 2.21 21.56 11.82
C THR A 91 1.52 22.73 11.15
N SER A 92 0.45 23.20 11.79
CA SER A 92 0.10 24.61 11.70
C SER A 92 1.33 25.42 12.11
N SER A 93 1.87 26.17 11.17
CA SER A 93 2.55 27.46 11.38
C SER A 93 2.33 28.29 10.12
#